data_AF-A0A1C5U2C8-F1
#
_entry.id   AF-A0A1C5U2C8-F1
#
_cell.length_a   1.000
_cell.length_b   1.000
_cell.length_c   1.000
_cell.angle_alpha   90.00
_cell.angle_beta   90.00
_cell.angle_gamma   90.00
#
_symmetry.space_group_name_H-M   'P 1'
#
loop_
_entity.id
_entity.type
_entity.pdbx_description
1 polymer ?
#
loop_
_entity_poly.entity_id
_entity_poly.type
_entity_poly.pdbx_seq_one_letter_code
_entity_poly.pdbx_strand_id
1 'polypeptide(L)'
;MRNDEKIDINLATEDTSENLSEEELAQQNYETALRYINIAEHMNKFEDQDKYYHRAIQYLKKAKPYKKVQPLLRELRNKKFGTRAAGKIELYREACHIRDNAKTPSDYYSAQTIFSRIYHYEEKHPLIEKWTDPEVYAEAIKCSDSKEQMELCAKLADEKAAQLKRHSFFVSCAFIACLLAALFFTRTVSFKQCLASINSSSGNYEKAWQNYQNIYNRTNSKDAFEKYIEYRYKSAEKALKAGDEDTAYRNYKAIAKEDYKDSQAKFVTLEKEHIKNTAIGKKVSFAYMDWRVLDKQDGKVLLLKDNSLGSTPFDETGKNVTWESSSVRKWLNGDFLNDNFFKAEQNAILDTTVKNTANPVYNTPAGKDTTDKLFLLSCDEVAQYKKGIHKTKSCWWLRTPGAAANSMSFVYKDKTVMEYGYEVTNTKITVKPAIWVTVE
;
A
#
# COMPACT_ATOMS: atom_id res chain seq x y z
N MET A 1 -31.62 -33.55 37.33
CA MET A 1 -32.51 -33.23 38.46
C MET A 1 -32.19 -31.84 38.97
N ARG A 2 -33.15 -30.91 38.89
CA ARG A 2 -33.03 -29.60 39.54
C ARG A 2 -32.90 -29.81 41.06
N ASN A 3 -32.21 -28.93 41.79
CA ASN A 3 -32.08 -29.05 43.25
C ASN A 3 -33.44 -29.19 43.95
N ASP A 4 -34.47 -28.56 43.38
CA ASP A 4 -35.86 -28.61 43.84
C ASP A 4 -36.45 -30.03 43.74
N GLU A 5 -36.13 -30.78 42.68
CA GLU A 5 -36.55 -32.18 42.52
C GLU A 5 -35.81 -33.09 43.50
N LYS A 6 -34.54 -32.78 43.84
CA LYS A 6 -33.81 -33.49 44.91
C LYS A 6 -34.42 -33.26 46.28
N ILE A 7 -34.86 -32.03 46.58
CA ILE A 7 -35.51 -31.71 47.86
C ILE A 7 -36.88 -32.39 47.95
N ASP A 8 -37.67 -32.36 46.87
CA ASP A 8 -38.96 -33.06 46.82
C ASP A 8 -38.81 -34.58 46.95
N ILE A 9 -37.82 -35.16 46.28
CA ILE A 9 -37.54 -36.60 46.36
C ILE A 9 -37.09 -36.96 47.78
N ASN A 10 -36.15 -36.23 48.39
CA ASN A 10 -35.71 -36.50 49.76
C ASN A 10 -36.80 -36.31 50.82
N LEU A 11 -37.79 -35.44 50.58
CA LEU A 11 -38.96 -35.26 51.46
C LEU A 11 -40.05 -36.32 51.23
N ALA A 12 -40.11 -36.92 50.05
CA ALA A 12 -41.04 -37.99 49.70
C ALA A 12 -40.49 -39.41 49.99
N THR A 13 -39.17 -39.60 50.06
CA THR A 13 -38.51 -40.90 50.30
C THR A 13 -38.46 -41.36 51.76
N GLU A 14 -39.20 -40.74 52.67
CA GLU A 14 -39.61 -41.42 53.92
C GLU A 14 -40.78 -42.36 53.59
N ASP A 15 -40.45 -43.41 52.81
CA ASP A 15 -41.37 -44.41 52.25
C ASP A 15 -41.67 -45.47 53.32
N THR A 16 -42.66 -45.17 54.18
CA THR A 16 -43.42 -46.16 54.94
C THR A 16 -44.90 -45.81 54.88
N SER A 17 -45.47 -45.61 53.69
CA SER A 17 -46.90 -45.29 53.57
C SER A 17 -47.82 -46.52 53.47
N GLU A 18 -47.28 -47.75 53.45
CA GLU A 18 -48.11 -48.95 53.22
C GLU A 18 -48.83 -49.51 54.46
N ASN A 19 -48.68 -48.91 55.65
CA ASN A 19 -49.40 -49.37 56.87
C ASN A 19 -49.73 -48.26 57.89
N LEU A 20 -49.83 -46.99 57.48
CA LEU A 20 -50.17 -45.89 58.40
C LEU A 20 -51.69 -45.72 58.58
N SER A 21 -52.12 -45.45 59.81
CA SER A 21 -53.50 -45.02 60.09
C SER A 21 -53.79 -43.62 59.50
N GLU A 22 -55.07 -43.29 59.32
CA GLU A 22 -55.48 -41.97 58.77
C GLU A 22 -54.95 -40.79 59.59
N GLU A 23 -54.81 -40.97 60.91
CA GLU A 23 -54.31 -39.95 61.83
C GLU A 23 -52.78 -39.77 61.72
N GLU A 24 -52.02 -40.87 61.61
CA GLU A 24 -50.56 -40.83 61.41
C GLU A 24 -50.19 -40.22 60.05
N LEU A 25 -50.95 -40.56 59.00
CA LEU A 25 -50.77 -39.95 57.67
C LEU A 25 -51.10 -38.45 57.71
N ALA A 26 -52.13 -38.03 58.45
CA ALA A 26 -52.46 -36.61 58.62
C ALA A 26 -51.40 -35.86 59.44
N GLN A 27 -50.76 -36.50 60.42
CA GLN A 27 -49.60 -35.97 61.15
C GLN A 27 -48.38 -35.80 60.25
N GLN A 28 -48.02 -36.82 59.45
CA GLN A 28 -46.89 -36.74 58.51
C GLN A 28 -47.08 -35.61 57.49
N ASN A 29 -48.30 -35.45 56.97
CA ASN A 29 -48.64 -34.32 56.09
C ASN A 29 -48.49 -32.96 56.78
N TYR A 30 -48.78 -32.87 58.08
CA TYR A 30 -48.59 -31.64 58.86
C TYR A 30 -47.10 -31.29 59.02
N GLU A 31 -46.27 -32.27 59.37
CA GLU A 31 -44.82 -32.10 59.52
C GLU A 31 -44.16 -31.72 58.19
N THR A 32 -44.54 -32.38 57.10
CA THR A 32 -44.11 -32.04 55.74
C THR A 32 -44.53 -30.61 55.36
N ALA A 33 -45.73 -30.16 55.73
CA ALA A 33 -46.13 -28.78 55.53
C ALA A 33 -45.22 -27.79 56.28
N LEU A 34 -44.86 -28.07 57.55
CA LEU A 34 -43.93 -27.25 58.32
C LEU A 34 -42.52 -27.19 57.68
N ARG A 35 -42.02 -28.32 57.16
CA ARG A 35 -40.76 -28.35 56.40
C ARG A 35 -40.81 -27.42 55.19
N TYR A 36 -41.89 -27.46 54.40
CA TYR A 36 -42.05 -26.54 53.26
C TYR A 36 -42.19 -25.07 53.65
N ILE A 37 -42.83 -24.76 54.78
CA ILE A 37 -42.89 -23.37 55.31
C ILE A 37 -41.48 -22.88 55.61
N ASN A 38 -40.70 -23.68 56.33
CA ASN A 38 -39.32 -23.33 56.68
C ASN A 38 -38.46 -23.11 55.42
N ILE A 39 -38.59 -23.98 54.42
CA ILE A 39 -37.90 -23.81 53.12
C ILE A 39 -38.33 -22.48 52.47
N ALA A 40 -39.63 -22.19 52.41
CA ALA A 40 -40.14 -20.95 51.84
C ALA A 40 -39.56 -19.71 52.55
N GLU A 41 -39.46 -19.73 53.87
CA GLU A 41 -38.92 -18.62 54.67
C GLU A 41 -37.43 -18.34 54.41
N HIS A 42 -36.69 -19.31 53.85
CA HIS A 42 -35.26 -19.19 53.53
C HIS A 42 -34.95 -19.03 52.03
N MET A 43 -35.97 -18.94 51.16
CA MET A 43 -35.73 -18.69 49.73
C MET A 43 -35.52 -17.20 49.45
N ASN A 44 -34.53 -16.88 48.61
CA ASN A 44 -34.22 -15.50 48.20
C ASN A 44 -35.12 -14.98 47.08
N LYS A 45 -35.67 -15.86 46.24
CA LYS A 45 -36.53 -15.47 45.11
C LYS A 45 -38.00 -15.63 45.50
N PHE A 46 -38.79 -14.59 45.28
CA PHE A 46 -40.21 -14.62 45.63
C PHE A 46 -40.98 -15.72 44.87
N GLU A 47 -40.57 -16.09 43.66
CA GLU A 47 -41.22 -17.17 42.90
C GLU A 47 -41.03 -18.53 43.57
N ASP A 48 -39.86 -18.76 44.16
CA ASP A 48 -39.55 -19.97 44.90
C ASP A 48 -40.28 -19.96 46.25
N GLN A 49 -40.32 -18.80 46.93
CA GLN A 49 -41.13 -18.61 48.13
C GLN A 49 -42.61 -18.95 47.86
N ASP A 50 -43.19 -18.40 46.79
CA ASP A 50 -44.57 -18.66 46.38
C ASP A 50 -44.84 -20.15 46.10
N LYS A 51 -43.91 -20.82 45.40
CA LYS A 51 -43.96 -22.25 45.09
C LYS A 51 -43.98 -23.10 46.36
N TYR A 52 -43.10 -22.84 47.32
CA TYR A 52 -43.02 -23.62 48.55
C TYR A 52 -44.18 -23.32 49.51
N TYR A 53 -44.64 -22.06 49.60
CA TYR A 53 -45.89 -21.75 50.30
C TYR A 53 -47.10 -22.46 49.66
N HIS A 54 -47.15 -22.57 48.33
CA HIS A 54 -48.20 -23.32 47.65
C HIS A 54 -48.21 -24.80 48.07
N ARG A 55 -47.03 -25.44 48.11
CA ARG A 55 -46.87 -26.83 48.55
C ARG A 55 -47.25 -27.01 50.02
N ALA A 56 -46.76 -26.13 50.90
CA ALA A 56 -47.14 -26.13 52.31
C ALA A 56 -48.67 -26.08 52.50
N ILE A 57 -49.36 -25.21 51.75
CA ILE A 57 -50.83 -25.11 51.78
C ILE A 57 -51.49 -26.40 51.29
N GLN A 58 -50.95 -27.08 50.26
CA GLN A 58 -51.51 -28.35 49.77
C GLN A 58 -51.39 -29.47 50.81
N TYR A 59 -50.22 -29.63 51.44
CA TYR A 59 -50.01 -30.64 52.48
C TYR A 59 -50.81 -30.32 53.75
N LEU A 60 -50.88 -29.06 54.15
CA LEU A 60 -51.64 -28.64 55.32
C LEU A 60 -53.16 -28.89 55.18
N LYS A 61 -53.69 -28.86 53.94
CA LYS A 61 -55.09 -29.28 53.68
C LYS A 61 -55.33 -30.77 53.95
N LYS A 62 -54.35 -31.63 53.67
CA LYS A 62 -54.42 -33.08 53.92
C LYS A 62 -54.32 -33.42 55.41
N ALA A 63 -53.67 -32.55 56.20
CA ALA A 63 -53.51 -32.69 57.65
C ALA A 63 -54.75 -32.32 58.49
N LYS A 64 -55.89 -32.00 57.87
CA LYS A 64 -57.11 -31.55 58.56
C LYS A 64 -57.65 -32.53 59.64
N PRO A 65 -57.58 -33.87 59.46
CA PRO A 65 -58.05 -34.81 60.48
C PRO A 65 -57.24 -34.78 61.79
N TYR A 66 -55.96 -34.40 61.71
CA TYR A 66 -55.02 -34.42 62.85
C TYR A 66 -55.07 -33.15 63.71
N LYS A 67 -55.21 -31.96 63.08
CA LYS A 67 -55.16 -30.68 63.81
C LYS A 67 -56.06 -29.62 63.20
N LYS A 68 -56.43 -28.64 64.01
CA LYS A 68 -57.18 -27.45 63.56
C LYS A 68 -56.29 -26.52 62.73
N VAL A 69 -56.18 -26.79 61.42
CA VAL A 69 -55.24 -26.13 60.50
C VAL A 69 -55.71 -24.79 59.89
N GLN A 70 -56.96 -24.37 60.12
CA GLN A 70 -57.56 -23.20 59.45
C GLN A 70 -56.83 -21.86 59.70
N PRO A 71 -56.41 -21.52 60.94
CA PRO A 71 -55.67 -20.28 61.19
C PRO A 71 -54.34 -20.23 60.42
N LEU A 72 -53.60 -21.34 60.43
CA LEU A 72 -52.33 -21.46 59.71
C LEU A 72 -52.52 -21.42 58.19
N LEU A 73 -53.59 -22.04 57.66
CA LEU A 73 -53.94 -21.92 56.23
C LEU A 73 -54.23 -20.47 55.82
N ARG A 74 -54.85 -19.66 56.69
CA ARG A 74 -55.10 -18.24 56.43
C ARG A 74 -53.79 -17.44 56.44
N GLU A 75 -52.94 -17.67 57.43
CA GLU A 75 -51.62 -17.04 57.53
C GLU A 75 -50.76 -17.34 56.30
N LEU A 76 -50.66 -18.61 55.90
CA LEU A 76 -49.84 -19.01 54.75
C LEU A 76 -50.36 -18.47 53.43
N ARG A 77 -51.68 -18.32 53.27
CA ARG A 77 -52.24 -17.62 52.09
C ARG A 77 -51.79 -16.17 52.08
N ASN A 78 -51.90 -15.47 53.22
CA ASN A 78 -51.44 -14.10 53.33
C ASN A 78 -49.94 -13.95 53.04
N LYS A 79 -49.10 -14.82 53.63
CA LYS A 79 -47.66 -14.86 53.34
C LYS A 79 -47.38 -15.12 51.86
N LYS A 80 -48.03 -16.13 51.26
CA LYS A 80 -47.85 -16.48 49.84
C LYS A 80 -48.12 -15.29 48.91
N PHE A 81 -49.31 -14.69 49.00
CA PHE A 81 -49.71 -13.61 48.09
C PHE A 81 -49.02 -12.28 48.45
N GLY A 82 -48.72 -12.03 49.73
CA GLY A 82 -47.93 -10.89 50.17
C GLY A 82 -46.51 -10.91 49.61
N THR A 83 -45.81 -12.05 49.73
CA THR A 83 -44.48 -12.24 49.15
C THR A 83 -44.48 -12.08 47.63
N ARG A 84 -45.51 -12.61 46.96
CA ARG A 84 -45.68 -12.45 45.50
C ARG A 84 -45.82 -10.99 45.10
N ALA A 85 -46.65 -10.24 45.81
CA ALA A 85 -46.87 -8.82 45.54
C ALA A 85 -45.61 -7.99 45.81
N ALA A 86 -44.92 -8.24 46.93
CA ALA A 86 -43.67 -7.56 47.27
C ALA A 86 -42.56 -7.81 46.24
N GLY A 87 -42.37 -9.07 45.82
CA GLY A 87 -41.38 -9.43 44.81
C GLY A 87 -41.67 -8.83 43.42
N LYS A 88 -42.95 -8.73 43.04
CA LYS A 88 -43.38 -8.00 41.83
C LYS A 88 -42.95 -6.54 41.89
N ILE A 89 -43.24 -5.85 42.99
CA ILE A 89 -42.92 -4.44 43.17
C ILE A 89 -41.40 -4.21 43.11
N GLU A 90 -40.62 -5.06 43.78
CA GLU A 90 -39.16 -4.97 43.82
C GLU A 90 -38.54 -5.13 42.42
N LEU A 91 -38.87 -6.21 41.71
CA LEU A 91 -38.36 -6.44 40.36
C LEU A 91 -38.81 -5.33 39.39
N TYR A 92 -40.03 -4.82 39.54
CA TYR A 92 -40.53 -3.75 38.69
C TYR A 92 -39.73 -2.46 38.90
N ARG A 93 -39.42 -2.10 40.15
CA ARG A 93 -38.56 -0.95 40.48
C ARG A 93 -37.14 -1.11 39.94
N GLU A 94 -36.57 -2.31 40.06
CA GLU A 94 -35.26 -2.64 39.48
C GLU A 94 -35.26 -2.46 37.96
N ALA A 95 -36.26 -3.02 37.27
CA ALA A 95 -36.39 -2.93 35.82
C ALA A 95 -36.54 -1.47 35.34
N CYS A 96 -37.37 -0.67 36.02
CA CYS A 96 -37.49 0.76 35.76
C CYS A 96 -36.15 1.48 35.95
N HIS A 97 -35.44 1.21 37.05
CA HIS A 97 -34.14 1.83 37.32
C HIS A 97 -33.11 1.51 36.22
N ILE A 98 -33.05 0.26 35.75
CA ILE A 98 -32.14 -0.13 34.65
C ILE A 98 -32.53 0.57 33.35
N ARG A 99 -33.82 0.60 33.00
CA ARG A 99 -34.32 1.27 31.78
C ARG A 99 -34.01 2.77 31.80
N ASP A 100 -34.28 3.44 32.90
CA ASP A 100 -34.15 4.90 33.01
C ASP A 100 -32.68 5.36 33.00
N ASN A 101 -31.76 4.48 33.39
CA ASN A 101 -30.31 4.74 33.39
C ASN A 101 -29.56 4.04 32.24
N ALA A 102 -30.26 3.50 31.25
CA ALA A 102 -29.67 2.73 30.15
C ALA A 102 -28.75 3.59 29.27
N LYS A 103 -27.52 3.12 29.07
CA LYS A 103 -26.52 3.76 28.19
C LYS A 103 -26.37 3.00 26.87
N THR A 104 -26.69 1.72 26.88
CA THR A 104 -26.54 0.80 25.75
C THR A 104 -27.85 0.08 25.44
N PRO A 105 -28.02 -0.45 24.21
CA PRO A 105 -29.15 -1.33 23.89
C PRO A 105 -29.24 -2.55 24.82
N SER A 106 -28.09 -3.05 25.29
CA SER A 106 -28.03 -4.19 26.22
C SER A 106 -28.66 -3.90 27.57
N ASP A 107 -28.58 -2.65 28.05
CA ASP A 107 -29.22 -2.24 29.31
C ASP A 107 -30.75 -2.30 29.18
N TYR A 108 -31.28 -1.84 28.04
CA TYR A 108 -32.71 -1.97 27.73
C TYR A 108 -33.16 -3.43 27.61
N TYR A 109 -32.37 -4.31 26.97
CA TYR A 109 -32.68 -5.75 26.94
C TYR A 109 -32.65 -6.40 28.34
N SER A 110 -31.80 -5.89 29.24
CA SER A 110 -31.74 -6.34 30.63
C SER A 110 -33.01 -5.97 31.39
N ALA A 111 -33.45 -4.71 31.29
CA ALA A 111 -34.74 -4.27 31.85
C ALA A 111 -35.93 -5.03 31.24
N GLN A 112 -35.93 -5.23 29.91
CA GLN A 112 -36.93 -6.01 29.19
C GLN A 112 -37.06 -7.43 29.76
N THR A 113 -35.94 -8.08 30.05
CA THR A 113 -35.92 -9.45 30.59
C THR A 113 -36.60 -9.52 31.96
N ILE A 114 -36.40 -8.52 32.81
CA ILE A 114 -37.04 -8.45 34.13
C ILE A 114 -38.55 -8.21 33.98
N PHE A 115 -38.97 -7.26 33.13
CA PHE A 115 -40.40 -7.04 32.85
C PHE A 115 -41.08 -8.28 32.25
N SER A 116 -40.41 -8.99 31.35
CA SER A 116 -40.88 -10.27 30.80
C SER A 116 -41.06 -11.32 31.89
N ARG A 117 -40.11 -11.44 32.82
CA ARG A 117 -40.20 -12.35 33.96
C ARG A 117 -41.42 -12.04 34.83
N ILE A 118 -41.66 -10.76 35.13
CA ILE A 118 -42.83 -10.32 35.90
C ILE A 118 -44.12 -10.69 35.17
N TYR A 119 -44.25 -10.31 33.89
CA TYR A 119 -45.45 -10.53 33.08
C TYR A 119 -45.84 -12.01 33.00
N HIS A 120 -44.92 -12.88 32.58
CA HIS A 120 -45.21 -14.31 32.41
C HIS A 120 -45.46 -15.04 33.73
N TYR A 121 -44.87 -14.54 34.83
CA TYR A 121 -45.15 -15.07 36.15
C TYR A 121 -46.56 -14.70 36.60
N GLU A 122 -46.98 -13.44 36.41
CA GLU A 122 -48.33 -12.96 36.74
C GLU A 122 -49.43 -13.67 35.95
N GLU A 123 -49.22 -13.95 34.66
CA GLU A 123 -50.18 -14.71 33.83
C GLU A 123 -50.50 -16.09 34.42
N LYS A 124 -49.51 -16.78 34.97
CA LYS A 124 -49.68 -18.11 35.60
C LYS A 124 -50.13 -18.03 37.05
N HIS A 125 -49.85 -16.91 37.70
CA HIS A 125 -49.95 -16.74 39.14
C HIS A 125 -50.54 -15.37 39.50
N PRO A 126 -51.84 -15.13 39.21
CA PRO A 126 -52.47 -13.84 39.48
C PRO A 126 -52.52 -13.54 40.98
N LEU A 127 -52.39 -12.25 41.34
CA LEU A 127 -52.59 -11.78 42.70
C LEU A 127 -54.07 -11.89 43.09
N ILE A 128 -54.33 -12.12 44.38
CA ILE A 128 -55.69 -12.22 44.91
C ILE A 128 -55.83 -11.22 46.05
N GLU A 129 -56.65 -10.19 45.84
CA GLU A 129 -56.90 -9.08 46.79
C GLU A 129 -57.23 -9.60 48.20
N LYS A 130 -58.15 -10.57 48.29
CA LYS A 130 -58.60 -11.17 49.57
C LYS A 130 -57.47 -11.67 50.47
N TRP A 131 -56.35 -12.11 49.90
CA TRP A 131 -55.24 -12.72 50.62
C TRP A 131 -53.97 -11.87 50.57
N THR A 132 -54.07 -10.63 50.10
CA THR A 132 -52.93 -9.70 50.03
C THR A 132 -53.21 -8.54 50.96
N ASP A 133 -52.19 -8.02 51.63
CA ASP A 133 -52.34 -6.78 52.37
C ASP A 133 -52.84 -5.65 51.44
N PRO A 134 -53.86 -4.86 51.82
CA PRO A 134 -54.47 -3.86 50.93
C PRO A 134 -53.48 -2.83 50.38
N GLU A 135 -52.49 -2.40 51.17
CA GLU A 135 -51.49 -1.41 50.73
C GLU A 135 -50.53 -2.01 49.72
N VAL A 136 -50.04 -3.23 50.00
CA VAL A 136 -49.14 -3.96 49.11
C VAL A 136 -49.85 -4.34 47.81
N TYR A 137 -51.13 -4.72 47.88
CA TYR A 137 -51.94 -5.00 46.70
C TYR A 137 -52.10 -3.75 45.83
N ALA A 138 -52.45 -2.62 46.43
CA ALA A 138 -52.60 -1.36 45.71
C ALA A 138 -51.31 -0.93 44.99
N GLU A 139 -50.14 -1.13 45.60
CA GLU A 139 -48.85 -0.86 44.97
C GLU A 139 -48.52 -1.86 43.85
N ALA A 140 -48.77 -3.15 44.05
CA ALA A 140 -48.50 -4.19 43.05
C ALA A 140 -49.39 -4.07 41.80
N ILE A 141 -50.59 -3.50 41.93
CA ILE A 141 -51.47 -3.20 40.80
C ILE A 141 -50.90 -2.05 39.94
N LYS A 142 -50.16 -1.08 40.51
CA LYS A 142 -49.48 -0.05 39.71
C LYS A 142 -48.41 -0.62 38.77
N CYS A 143 -47.91 -1.82 39.07
CA CYS A 143 -46.93 -2.55 38.27
C CYS A 143 -47.55 -3.47 37.19
N SER A 144 -48.83 -3.30 36.85
CA SER A 144 -49.56 -4.18 35.93
C SER A 144 -49.17 -4.01 34.46
N ASP A 145 -48.49 -2.93 34.10
CA ASP A 145 -48.09 -2.60 32.72
C ASP A 145 -46.77 -3.26 32.29
N SER A 146 -46.37 -4.35 32.95
CA SER A 146 -45.08 -5.00 32.71
C SER A 146 -44.92 -5.48 31.25
N LYS A 147 -46.01 -5.82 30.57
CA LYS A 147 -45.99 -6.17 29.14
C LYS A 147 -45.66 -4.95 28.28
N GLU A 148 -46.33 -3.84 28.52
CA GLU A 148 -46.13 -2.57 27.83
C GLU A 148 -44.71 -2.06 28.06
N GLN A 149 -44.19 -2.16 29.28
CA GLN A 149 -42.82 -1.78 29.62
C GLN A 149 -41.76 -2.66 28.95
N MET A 150 -42.03 -3.96 28.83
CA MET A 150 -41.17 -4.88 28.07
C MET A 150 -41.11 -4.49 26.59
N GLU A 151 -42.25 -4.21 25.95
CA GLU A 151 -42.32 -3.76 24.55
C GLU A 151 -41.65 -2.39 24.36
N LEU A 152 -41.80 -1.47 25.33
CA LEU A 152 -41.13 -0.18 25.32
C LEU A 152 -39.60 -0.34 25.36
N CYS A 153 -39.08 -1.20 26.24
CA CYS A 153 -37.64 -1.45 26.32
C CYS A 153 -37.06 -1.98 25.00
N ALA A 154 -37.80 -2.84 24.27
CA ALA A 154 -37.38 -3.31 22.95
C ALA A 154 -37.23 -2.15 21.96
N LYS A 155 -38.24 -1.26 21.89
CA LYS A 155 -38.22 -0.08 21.01
C LYS A 155 -37.06 0.86 21.35
N LEU A 156 -36.88 1.14 22.64
CA LEU A 156 -35.78 2.00 23.11
C LEU A 156 -34.40 1.38 22.81
N ALA A 157 -34.26 0.06 22.89
CA ALA A 157 -33.03 -0.65 22.49
C ALA A 157 -32.73 -0.44 21.00
N ASP A 158 -33.73 -0.60 20.13
CA ASP A 158 -33.60 -0.44 18.68
C ASP A 158 -33.28 1.03 18.31
N GLU A 159 -33.95 1.99 18.93
CA GLU A 159 -33.67 3.42 18.75
C GLU A 159 -32.25 3.77 19.17
N LYS A 160 -31.80 3.27 20.33
CA LYS A 160 -30.44 3.48 20.84
C LYS A 160 -29.39 2.85 19.94
N ALA A 161 -29.64 1.64 19.44
CA ALA A 161 -28.75 0.95 18.51
C ALA A 161 -28.63 1.73 17.18
N ALA A 162 -29.74 2.23 16.64
CA ALA A 162 -29.76 3.06 15.45
C ALA A 162 -29.01 4.39 15.67
N GLN A 163 -29.19 5.04 16.83
CA GLN A 163 -28.48 6.26 17.20
C GLN A 163 -26.96 6.04 17.24
N LEU A 164 -26.50 4.99 17.93
CA LEU A 164 -25.08 4.65 18.03
C LEU A 164 -24.47 4.31 16.67
N LYS A 165 -25.19 3.57 15.81
CA LYS A 165 -24.75 3.25 14.45
C LYS A 165 -24.57 4.51 13.59
N ARG A 166 -25.52 5.46 13.64
CA ARG A 166 -25.40 6.74 12.92
C ARG A 166 -24.19 7.53 13.42
N HIS A 167 -24.01 7.67 14.73
CA HIS A 167 -22.86 8.38 15.30
C HIS A 167 -21.52 7.73 14.88
N SER A 168 -21.42 6.40 14.98
CA SER A 168 -20.22 5.65 14.55
C SER A 168 -19.93 5.83 13.06
N PHE A 169 -20.97 5.86 12.21
CA PHE A 169 -20.82 6.11 10.78
C PHE A 169 -20.29 7.52 10.51
N PHE A 170 -20.87 8.55 11.12
CA PHE A 170 -20.41 9.93 10.96
C PHE A 170 -18.96 10.12 11.41
N VAL A 171 -18.58 9.57 12.57
CA VAL A 171 -17.20 9.63 13.08
C VAL A 171 -16.24 8.94 12.10
N SER A 172 -16.61 7.78 11.56
CA SER A 172 -15.79 7.05 10.59
C SER A 172 -15.62 7.82 9.29
N CYS A 173 -16.71 8.41 8.76
CA CYS A 173 -16.66 9.24 7.56
C CYS A 173 -15.82 10.50 7.76
N ALA A 174 -15.95 11.18 8.91
CA ALA A 174 -15.14 12.35 9.25
C ALA A 174 -13.65 11.99 9.30
N PHE A 175 -13.29 10.86 9.93
CA PHE A 175 -11.92 10.37 9.97
C PHE A 175 -11.35 10.10 8.57
N ILE A 176 -12.12 9.42 7.71
CA ILE A 176 -11.72 9.16 6.31
C ILE A 176 -11.55 10.49 5.55
N ALA A 177 -12.46 11.44 5.71
CA ALA A 177 -12.36 12.76 5.08
C ALA A 177 -11.09 13.51 5.52
N CYS A 178 -10.72 13.46 6.80
CA CYS A 178 -9.47 14.02 7.30
C CYS A 178 -8.23 13.35 6.68
N LEU A 179 -8.22 12.02 6.57
CA LEU A 179 -7.12 11.30 5.92
C LEU A 179 -6.98 11.68 4.45
N LEU A 180 -8.10 11.76 3.72
CA LEU A 180 -8.10 12.19 2.33
C LEU A 180 -7.62 13.64 2.20
N ALA A 181 -8.10 14.55 3.05
CA ALA A 181 -7.65 15.95 3.06
C ALA A 181 -6.14 16.06 3.30
N ALA A 182 -5.58 15.29 4.24
CA ALA A 182 -4.14 15.23 4.47
C ALA A 182 -3.39 14.71 3.24
N LEU A 183 -3.87 13.64 2.60
CA LEU A 183 -3.28 13.11 1.37
C LEU A 183 -3.32 14.13 0.23
N PHE A 184 -4.43 14.83 0.01
CA PHE A 184 -4.53 15.90 -0.98
C PHE A 184 -3.59 17.06 -0.66
N PHE A 185 -3.47 17.44 0.62
CA PHE A 185 -2.56 18.48 1.07
C PHE A 185 -1.09 18.15 0.71
N THR A 186 -0.65 16.90 0.88
CA THR A 186 0.71 16.48 0.50
C THR A 186 1.00 16.58 -1.00
N ARG A 187 -0.05 16.67 -1.83
CA ARG A 187 0.04 16.83 -3.28
C ARG A 187 -0.02 18.30 -3.70
N THR A 188 -0.18 19.26 -2.81
CA THR A 188 -0.19 20.68 -3.19
C THR A 188 1.22 21.18 -3.56
N VAL A 189 1.28 22.21 -4.40
CA VAL A 189 2.54 22.88 -4.75
C VAL A 189 3.19 23.51 -3.51
N SER A 190 2.41 24.16 -2.65
CA SER A 190 2.90 24.80 -1.42
C SER A 190 3.53 23.80 -0.45
N PHE A 191 2.94 22.63 -0.27
CA PHE A 191 3.54 21.58 0.55
C PHE A 191 4.87 21.09 -0.03
N LYS A 192 4.93 20.89 -1.36
CA LYS A 192 6.17 20.50 -2.05
C LYS A 192 7.24 21.59 -1.94
N GLN A 193 6.87 22.86 -2.02
CA GLN A 193 7.79 23.98 -1.81
C GLN A 193 8.35 23.97 -0.39
N CYS A 194 7.50 23.77 0.63
CA CYS A 194 7.94 23.64 2.01
C CYS A 194 8.94 22.49 2.19
N LEU A 195 8.64 21.30 1.65
CA LEU A 195 9.58 20.17 1.69
C LEU A 195 10.88 20.46 0.94
N ALA A 196 10.81 21.12 -0.21
CA ALA A 196 12.00 21.48 -0.98
C ALA A 196 12.91 22.40 -0.15
N SER A 197 12.34 23.43 0.48
CA SER A 197 13.06 24.36 1.37
C SER A 197 13.71 23.68 2.57
N ILE A 198 13.00 22.78 3.26
CA ILE A 198 13.56 22.02 4.39
C ILE A 198 14.72 21.13 3.93
N ASN A 199 14.55 20.43 2.81
CA ASN A 199 15.59 19.55 2.27
C ASN A 199 16.81 20.34 1.77
N SER A 200 16.62 21.50 1.14
CA SER A 200 17.74 22.35 0.72
C SER A 200 18.53 22.86 1.92
N SER A 201 17.86 23.32 2.98
CA SER A 201 18.51 23.87 4.17
C SER A 201 19.21 22.80 5.01
N SER A 202 18.72 21.56 5.01
CA SER A 202 19.37 20.42 5.68
C SER A 202 20.49 19.77 4.87
N GLY A 203 20.78 20.28 3.66
CA GLY A 203 21.79 19.70 2.77
C GLY A 203 21.37 18.38 2.10
N ASN A 204 20.08 18.01 2.15
CA ASN A 204 19.53 16.89 1.40
C ASN A 204 19.13 17.34 -0.02
N TYR A 205 20.14 17.69 -0.81
CA TYR A 205 19.94 18.25 -2.15
C TYR A 205 19.22 17.30 -3.10
N GLU A 206 19.37 15.99 -2.91
CA GLU A 206 18.67 14.97 -3.68
C GLU A 206 17.15 15.10 -3.55
N LYS A 207 16.65 15.17 -2.31
CA LYS A 207 15.22 15.39 -2.06
C LYS A 207 14.77 16.79 -2.44
N ALA A 208 15.65 17.79 -2.32
CA ALA A 208 15.33 19.16 -2.72
C ALA A 208 15.03 19.25 -4.23
N TRP A 209 15.95 18.79 -5.09
CA TRP A 209 15.73 18.87 -6.54
C TRP A 209 14.54 18.02 -6.99
N GLN A 210 14.31 16.84 -6.38
CA GLN A 210 13.13 16.01 -6.70
C GLN A 210 11.81 16.74 -6.41
N ASN A 211 11.72 17.51 -5.32
CA ASN A 211 10.53 18.31 -5.05
C ASN A 211 10.38 19.48 -6.04
N TYR A 212 11.47 20.17 -6.39
CA TYR A 212 11.43 21.23 -7.42
C TYR A 212 11.06 20.70 -8.80
N GLN A 213 11.56 19.53 -9.20
CA GLN A 213 11.15 18.87 -10.45
C GLN A 213 9.65 18.57 -10.45
N ASN A 214 9.11 18.06 -9.35
CA ASN A 214 7.68 17.79 -9.22
C ASN A 214 6.84 19.07 -9.31
N ILE A 215 7.33 20.18 -8.76
CA ILE A 215 6.68 21.49 -8.89
C ILE A 215 6.72 21.93 -10.36
N TYR A 216 7.89 21.89 -11.00
CA TYR A 216 8.07 22.27 -12.40
C TYR A 216 7.16 21.46 -13.32
N ASN A 217 7.11 20.13 -13.19
CA ASN A 217 6.25 19.27 -14.02
C ASN A 217 4.76 19.59 -13.89
N ARG A 218 4.33 20.23 -12.79
CA ARG A 218 2.92 20.58 -12.55
C ARG A 218 2.57 21.99 -12.94
N THR A 219 3.51 22.91 -12.82
CA THR A 219 3.26 24.35 -13.00
C THR A 219 3.93 24.94 -14.23
N ASN A 220 4.88 24.20 -14.84
CA ASN A 220 5.80 24.70 -15.86
C ASN A 220 6.53 25.99 -15.45
N SER A 221 6.74 26.19 -14.13
CA SER A 221 7.32 27.41 -13.58
C SER A 221 8.84 27.49 -13.81
N LYS A 222 9.29 28.61 -14.37
CA LYS A 222 10.72 28.87 -14.60
C LYS A 222 11.55 28.88 -13.30
N ASP A 223 11.06 29.51 -12.23
CA ASP A 223 11.74 29.51 -10.92
C ASP A 223 11.90 28.09 -10.36
N ALA A 224 10.87 27.26 -10.52
CA ALA A 224 10.95 25.85 -10.10
C ALA A 224 11.97 25.07 -10.92
N PHE A 225 12.09 25.35 -12.21
CA PHE A 225 13.09 24.73 -13.09
C PHE A 225 14.52 25.15 -12.72
N GLU A 226 14.75 26.45 -12.51
CA GLU A 226 16.05 27.00 -12.09
C GLU A 226 16.53 26.35 -10.78
N LYS A 227 15.64 26.24 -9.77
CA LYS A 227 15.94 25.56 -8.50
C LYS A 227 16.14 24.06 -8.67
N TYR A 228 15.36 23.41 -9.54
CA TYR A 228 15.54 22.00 -9.85
C TYR A 228 16.96 21.73 -10.38
N ILE A 229 17.44 22.50 -11.35
CA ILE A 229 18.80 22.35 -11.88
C ILE A 229 19.85 22.69 -10.83
N GLU A 230 19.68 23.81 -10.11
CA GLU A 230 20.62 24.25 -9.07
C GLU A 230 20.83 23.17 -7.99
N TYR A 231 19.75 22.63 -7.43
CA TYR A 231 19.87 21.61 -6.38
C TYR A 231 20.32 20.26 -6.93
N ARG A 232 20.03 19.96 -8.20
CA ARG A 232 20.56 18.75 -8.83
C ARG A 232 22.07 18.85 -9.05
N TYR A 233 22.57 20.02 -9.43
CA TYR A 233 24.00 20.34 -9.48
C TYR A 233 24.66 20.20 -8.10
N LYS A 234 24.09 20.80 -7.04
CA LYS A 234 24.59 20.65 -5.66
C LYS A 234 24.59 19.18 -5.19
N SER A 235 23.59 18.40 -5.59
CA SER A 235 23.55 16.95 -5.33
C SER A 235 24.72 16.23 -5.99
N ALA A 236 25.03 16.57 -7.25
CA ALA A 236 26.18 16.01 -7.97
C ALA A 236 27.52 16.35 -7.30
N GLU A 237 27.73 17.61 -6.91
CA GLU A 237 28.95 18.03 -6.21
C GLU A 237 29.12 17.31 -4.87
N LYS A 238 28.03 17.18 -4.10
CA LYS A 238 28.05 16.48 -2.83
C LYS A 238 28.38 14.99 -3.01
N ALA A 239 27.81 14.35 -4.03
CA ALA A 239 28.08 12.95 -4.37
C ALA A 239 29.55 12.74 -4.74
N LEU A 240 30.13 13.60 -5.58
CA LEU A 240 31.56 13.55 -5.92
C LEU A 240 32.47 13.70 -4.71
N LYS A 241 32.19 14.66 -3.83
CA LYS A 241 32.95 14.84 -2.58
C LYS A 241 32.88 13.61 -1.66
N ALA A 242 31.82 12.84 -1.76
CA ALA A 242 31.62 11.60 -1.01
C ALA A 242 32.16 10.35 -1.73
N GLY A 243 32.67 10.47 -2.95
CA GLY A 243 33.10 9.33 -3.77
C GLY A 243 31.95 8.52 -4.40
N ASP A 244 30.71 9.03 -4.39
CA ASP A 244 29.57 8.42 -5.07
C ASP A 244 29.51 8.89 -6.53
N GLU A 245 30.35 8.28 -7.37
CA GLU A 245 30.48 8.60 -8.79
C GLU A 245 29.20 8.31 -9.58
N ASP A 246 28.44 7.27 -9.23
CA ASP A 246 27.19 6.90 -9.92
C ASP A 246 26.11 7.97 -9.76
N THR A 247 25.96 8.51 -8.54
CA THR A 247 25.02 9.61 -8.30
C THR A 247 25.50 10.91 -8.93
N ALA A 248 26.80 11.20 -8.90
CA ALA A 248 27.37 12.34 -9.59
C ALA A 248 27.15 12.27 -11.10
N TYR A 249 27.45 11.12 -11.71
CA TYR A 249 27.27 10.86 -13.14
C TYR A 249 25.81 11.06 -13.55
N ARG A 250 24.85 10.43 -12.85
CA ARG A 250 23.42 10.56 -13.17
C ARG A 250 22.91 11.99 -13.05
N ASN A 251 23.40 12.75 -12.07
CA ASN A 251 22.96 14.13 -11.87
C ASN A 251 23.57 15.07 -12.90
N TYR A 252 24.87 15.01 -13.17
CA TYR A 252 25.49 15.83 -14.21
C TYR A 252 24.97 15.50 -15.61
N LYS A 253 24.82 14.20 -15.93
CA LYS A 253 24.21 13.75 -17.18
C LYS A 253 22.82 14.36 -17.42
N ALA A 254 22.04 14.54 -16.35
CA ALA A 254 20.68 15.05 -16.49
C ALA A 254 20.61 16.57 -16.70
N ILE A 255 21.67 17.31 -16.35
CA ILE A 255 21.70 18.78 -16.45
C ILE A 255 22.69 19.31 -17.47
N ALA A 256 23.57 18.47 -18.04
CA ALA A 256 24.56 18.90 -19.04
C ALA A 256 23.93 19.53 -20.30
N LYS A 257 22.73 19.05 -20.70
CA LYS A 257 21.92 19.63 -21.80
C LYS A 257 21.52 21.08 -21.56
N GLU A 258 21.36 21.46 -20.30
CA GLU A 258 20.93 22.79 -19.90
C GLU A 258 22.10 23.77 -19.78
N ASP A 259 23.32 23.31 -20.07
CA ASP A 259 24.57 24.07 -20.00
C ASP A 259 24.71 24.86 -18.67
N TYR A 260 24.31 24.21 -17.57
CA TYR A 260 24.32 24.86 -16.27
C TYR A 260 25.71 24.86 -15.67
N LYS A 261 26.32 26.05 -15.57
CA LYS A 261 27.69 26.23 -15.04
C LYS A 261 28.69 25.33 -15.78
N ASP A 262 29.54 24.61 -15.07
CA ASP A 262 30.53 23.67 -15.58
C ASP A 262 30.01 22.23 -15.66
N SER A 263 28.68 22.03 -15.61
CA SER A 263 28.06 20.69 -15.61
C SER A 263 28.44 19.83 -16.81
N GLN A 264 28.60 20.41 -18.01
CA GLN A 264 29.09 19.70 -19.19
C GLN A 264 30.51 19.20 -18.99
N ALA A 265 31.41 20.05 -18.51
CA ALA A 265 32.80 19.67 -18.25
C ALA A 265 32.88 18.56 -17.19
N LYS A 266 32.11 18.69 -16.09
CA LYS A 266 32.03 17.67 -15.03
C LYS A 266 31.48 16.34 -15.54
N PHE A 267 30.45 16.38 -16.39
CA PHE A 267 29.89 15.20 -17.01
C PHE A 267 30.93 14.50 -17.91
N VAL A 268 31.61 15.26 -18.77
CA VAL A 268 32.65 14.74 -19.66
C VAL A 268 33.82 14.16 -18.91
N THR A 269 34.24 14.75 -17.79
CA THR A 269 35.27 14.16 -16.92
C THR A 269 34.89 12.75 -16.45
N LEU A 270 33.65 12.56 -16.00
CA LEU A 270 33.16 11.23 -15.59
C LEU A 270 33.02 10.27 -16.77
N GLU A 271 32.63 10.76 -17.96
CA GLU A 271 32.62 9.93 -19.17
C GLU A 271 34.04 9.48 -19.56
N LYS A 272 35.03 10.37 -19.49
CA LYS A 272 36.44 10.05 -19.74
C LYS A 272 36.96 8.97 -18.78
N GLU A 273 36.64 9.07 -17.49
CA GLU A 273 36.95 8.06 -16.47
C GLU A 273 36.38 6.69 -16.85
N HIS A 274 35.09 6.65 -17.22
CA HIS A 274 34.43 5.42 -17.69
C HIS A 274 35.07 4.85 -18.96
N ILE A 275 35.40 5.69 -19.94
CA ILE A 275 36.09 5.28 -21.18
C ILE A 275 37.47 4.69 -20.85
N LYS A 276 38.24 5.38 -20.00
CA LYS A 276 39.57 4.95 -19.56
C LYS A 276 39.52 3.59 -18.86
N ASN A 277 38.49 3.33 -18.06
CA ASN A 277 38.35 2.08 -17.31
C ASN A 277 37.68 0.94 -18.09
N THR A 278 37.02 1.23 -19.22
CA THR A 278 36.34 0.20 -20.04
C THR A 278 37.32 -0.63 -20.87
N ALA A 279 37.26 -1.96 -20.81
CA ALA A 279 38.15 -2.85 -21.56
C ALA A 279 37.92 -2.81 -23.09
N ILE A 280 38.97 -3.08 -23.87
CA ILE A 280 38.89 -3.21 -25.33
C ILE A 280 37.84 -4.26 -25.73
N GLY A 281 37.04 -3.94 -26.74
CA GLY A 281 35.92 -4.75 -27.23
C GLY A 281 34.65 -4.64 -26.41
N LYS A 282 34.64 -3.90 -25.30
CA LYS A 282 33.44 -3.63 -24.48
C LYS A 282 32.78 -2.31 -24.87
N LYS A 283 31.49 -2.23 -24.53
CA LYS A 283 30.63 -1.08 -24.81
C LYS A 283 30.81 -0.03 -23.71
N VAL A 284 30.84 1.25 -24.09
CA VAL A 284 30.88 2.41 -23.21
C VAL A 284 29.92 3.49 -23.71
N SER A 285 29.39 4.32 -22.82
CA SER A 285 28.57 5.49 -23.18
C SER A 285 29.45 6.74 -23.24
N PHE A 286 29.29 7.52 -24.31
CA PHE A 286 29.91 8.84 -24.49
C PHE A 286 28.95 9.70 -25.32
N ALA A 287 28.72 10.95 -24.91
CA ALA A 287 27.75 11.83 -25.56
C ALA A 287 26.37 11.19 -25.75
N TYR A 288 25.85 10.57 -24.69
CA TYR A 288 24.54 9.88 -24.67
C TYR A 288 24.38 8.74 -25.68
N MET A 289 25.46 8.34 -26.34
CA MET A 289 25.48 7.30 -27.36
C MET A 289 26.30 6.10 -26.88
N ASP A 290 25.98 4.94 -27.43
CA ASP A 290 26.75 3.71 -27.22
C ASP A 290 27.89 3.60 -28.24
N TRP A 291 29.10 3.35 -27.71
CA TRP A 291 30.35 3.18 -28.41
C TRP A 291 31.07 1.90 -27.97
N ARG A 292 32.03 1.43 -28.74
CA ARG A 292 32.89 0.30 -28.43
C ARG A 292 34.35 0.72 -28.42
N VAL A 293 35.06 0.33 -27.38
CA VAL A 293 36.49 0.58 -27.24
C VAL A 293 37.25 -0.33 -28.22
N LEU A 294 37.98 0.26 -29.18
CA LEU A 294 38.77 -0.48 -30.16
C LEU A 294 40.25 -0.52 -29.80
N ASP A 295 40.79 0.59 -29.30
CA ASP A 295 42.20 0.73 -28.98
C ASP A 295 42.41 1.74 -27.84
N LYS A 296 43.52 1.58 -27.13
CA LYS A 296 43.96 2.51 -26.09
C LYS A 296 45.41 2.85 -26.34
N GLN A 297 45.67 4.13 -26.54
CA GLN A 297 47.01 4.70 -26.69
C GLN A 297 47.22 5.72 -25.58
N ASP A 298 48.47 6.10 -25.33
CA ASP A 298 48.80 7.02 -24.25
C ASP A 298 47.91 8.27 -24.29
N GLY A 299 47.15 8.49 -23.22
CA GLY A 299 46.17 9.56 -23.07
C GLY A 299 44.91 9.57 -23.95
N LYS A 300 44.70 8.59 -24.84
CA LYS A 300 43.55 8.59 -25.76
C LYS A 300 42.97 7.21 -26.06
N VAL A 301 41.68 7.17 -26.39
CA VAL A 301 40.94 5.94 -26.67
C VAL A 301 40.21 6.03 -28.00
N LEU A 302 40.37 5.00 -28.84
CA LEU A 302 39.63 4.87 -30.09
C LEU A 302 38.29 4.22 -29.82
N LEU A 303 37.22 4.93 -30.16
CA LEU A 303 35.86 4.47 -30.03
C LEU A 303 35.25 4.27 -31.41
N LEU A 304 34.53 3.17 -31.60
CA LEU A 304 33.68 2.93 -32.77
C LEU A 304 32.22 2.91 -32.33
N LYS A 305 31.34 3.63 -33.02
CA LYS A 305 29.91 3.66 -32.70
C LYS A 305 29.39 2.22 -32.57
N ASP A 306 28.68 1.87 -31.50
CA ASP A 306 28.32 0.45 -31.26
C ASP A 306 27.27 -0.05 -32.26
N ASN A 307 26.17 0.72 -32.40
CA ASN A 307 25.14 0.53 -33.42
C ASN A 307 25.37 1.45 -34.62
N SER A 308 25.28 0.90 -35.83
CA SER A 308 25.42 1.68 -37.06
C SER A 308 24.28 2.70 -37.24
N LEU A 309 24.61 3.82 -37.87
CA LEU A 309 23.69 4.88 -38.28
C LEU A 309 23.09 4.49 -39.64
N GLY A 310 21.76 4.41 -39.71
CA GLY A 310 21.02 3.99 -40.90
C GLY A 310 20.67 5.15 -41.84
N SER A 311 20.18 4.81 -43.04
CA SER A 311 19.52 5.72 -43.98
C SER A 311 20.40 6.80 -44.64
N THR A 312 21.71 6.82 -44.39
CA THR A 312 22.66 7.73 -45.04
C THR A 312 23.55 6.92 -46.00
N PRO A 313 23.53 7.18 -47.33
CA PRO A 313 24.49 6.58 -48.25
C PRO A 313 25.91 7.09 -47.95
N PHE A 314 26.93 6.46 -48.54
CA PHE A 314 28.28 7.01 -48.43
C PHE A 314 28.39 8.36 -49.15
N ASP A 315 27.77 8.46 -50.33
CA ASP A 315 27.64 9.69 -51.08
C ASP A 315 26.26 9.79 -51.76
N GLU A 316 25.70 10.99 -51.83
CA GLU A 316 24.38 11.24 -52.43
C GLU A 316 24.41 11.33 -53.96
N THR A 317 25.56 11.65 -54.56
CA THR A 317 25.68 11.97 -56.00
C THR A 317 26.31 10.86 -56.83
N GLY A 318 27.19 10.06 -56.22
CA GLY A 318 27.71 8.82 -56.80
C GLY A 318 28.81 8.95 -57.87
N LYS A 319 29.37 10.14 -58.11
CA LYS A 319 30.34 10.35 -59.20
C LYS A 319 31.77 10.55 -58.67
N ASN A 320 32.64 9.55 -58.84
CA ASN A 320 34.07 9.59 -58.48
C ASN A 320 34.33 10.21 -57.10
N VAL A 321 33.74 9.60 -56.07
CA VAL A 321 33.81 10.11 -54.70
C VAL A 321 34.92 9.43 -53.91
N THR A 322 35.58 10.20 -53.06
CA THR A 322 36.56 9.70 -52.08
C THR A 322 36.08 10.08 -50.68
N TRP A 323 36.76 9.63 -49.63
CA TRP A 323 36.45 10.10 -48.27
C TRP A 323 36.46 11.63 -48.18
N GLU A 324 37.49 12.28 -48.73
CA GLU A 324 37.70 13.73 -48.73
C GLU A 324 36.47 14.51 -49.23
N SER A 325 35.88 14.05 -50.34
CA SER A 325 34.78 14.72 -51.03
C SER A 325 33.38 14.18 -50.70
N SER A 326 33.27 13.15 -49.86
CA SER A 326 32.01 12.46 -49.58
C SER A 326 31.00 13.29 -48.78
N SER A 327 29.71 13.16 -49.13
CA SER A 327 28.63 13.75 -48.33
C SER A 327 28.60 13.21 -46.90
N VAL A 328 28.91 11.92 -46.68
CA VAL A 328 28.95 11.33 -45.33
C VAL A 328 30.03 11.96 -44.43
N ARG A 329 31.22 12.28 -44.96
CA ARG A 329 32.27 12.98 -44.19
C ARG A 329 31.82 14.36 -43.77
N LYS A 330 31.21 15.10 -44.70
CA LYS A 330 30.67 16.45 -44.46
C LYS A 330 29.58 16.41 -43.40
N TRP A 331 28.66 15.45 -43.48
CA TRP A 331 27.60 15.27 -42.50
C TRP A 331 28.14 14.88 -41.12
N LEU A 332 29.07 13.93 -41.05
CA LEU A 332 29.67 13.47 -39.79
C LEU A 332 30.40 14.59 -39.03
N ASN A 333 31.18 15.42 -39.73
CA ASN A 333 31.98 16.49 -39.12
C ASN A 333 31.25 17.85 -39.10
N GLY A 334 30.01 17.91 -39.58
CA GLY A 334 29.13 19.09 -39.54
C GLY A 334 27.92 18.81 -38.67
N ASP A 335 26.78 18.58 -39.31
CA ASP A 335 25.47 18.42 -38.67
C ASP A 335 25.49 17.37 -37.55
N PHE A 336 26.05 16.17 -37.81
CA PHE A 336 26.05 15.11 -36.80
C PHE A 336 26.86 15.49 -35.54
N LEU A 337 28.05 16.07 -35.71
CA LEU A 337 28.88 16.53 -34.60
C LEU A 337 28.19 17.64 -33.79
N ASN A 338 27.58 18.61 -34.48
CA ASN A 338 26.93 19.76 -33.85
C ASN A 338 25.62 19.40 -33.15
N ASP A 339 24.85 18.46 -33.70
CA ASP A 339 23.54 18.08 -33.17
C ASP A 339 23.62 17.08 -32.02
N ASN A 340 24.70 16.28 -31.93
CA ASN A 340 24.77 15.14 -31.01
C ASN A 340 25.81 15.29 -29.89
N PHE A 341 26.69 16.30 -29.95
CA PHE A 341 27.74 16.51 -28.95
C PHE A 341 27.71 17.93 -28.40
N PHE A 342 27.77 18.08 -27.09
CA PHE A 342 27.96 19.40 -26.47
C PHE A 342 29.39 19.89 -26.65
N LYS A 343 29.60 21.19 -26.41
CA LYS A 343 30.91 21.82 -26.64
C LYS A 343 32.04 21.13 -25.86
N ALA A 344 31.80 20.75 -24.61
CA ALA A 344 32.78 20.01 -23.80
C ALA A 344 33.12 18.63 -24.39
N GLU A 345 32.13 17.92 -24.94
CA GLU A 345 32.33 16.61 -25.59
C GLU A 345 33.08 16.77 -26.91
N GLN A 346 32.70 17.77 -27.73
CA GLN A 346 33.41 18.09 -28.98
C GLN A 346 34.89 18.41 -28.72
N ASN A 347 35.20 19.13 -27.64
CA ASN A 347 36.56 19.44 -27.23
C ASN A 347 37.34 18.20 -26.76
N ALA A 348 36.65 17.15 -26.28
CA ALA A 348 37.28 15.88 -25.91
C ALA A 348 37.56 14.99 -27.13
N ILE A 349 36.95 15.26 -28.30
CA ILE A 349 37.20 14.53 -29.53
C ILE A 349 38.39 15.16 -30.27
N LEU A 350 39.42 14.36 -30.50
CA LEU A 350 40.66 14.79 -31.12
C LEU A 350 40.51 14.99 -32.62
N ASP A 351 41.11 16.07 -33.13
CA ASP A 351 41.37 16.23 -34.56
C ASP A 351 42.39 15.17 -34.99
N THR A 352 41.96 14.26 -35.86
CA THR A 352 42.73 13.08 -36.26
C THR A 352 43.09 13.19 -37.72
N THR A 353 44.38 13.18 -38.04
CA THR A 353 44.84 12.99 -39.43
C THR A 353 44.60 11.54 -39.84
N VAL A 354 43.63 11.32 -40.72
CA VAL A 354 43.33 9.99 -41.29
C VAL A 354 44.00 9.83 -42.64
N LYS A 355 44.83 8.79 -42.76
CA LYS A 355 45.60 8.52 -43.97
C LYS A 355 44.78 7.77 -45.01
N ASN A 356 44.50 8.39 -46.15
CA ASN A 356 43.67 7.80 -47.21
C ASN A 356 44.57 7.07 -48.21
N THR A 357 44.81 5.79 -47.94
CA THR A 357 45.58 4.89 -48.81
C THR A 357 44.69 4.29 -49.90
N ALA A 358 45.28 4.09 -51.09
CA ALA A 358 44.63 3.41 -52.19
C ALA A 358 44.17 2.01 -51.75
N ASN A 359 43.14 1.48 -52.42
CA ASN A 359 42.66 0.12 -52.16
C ASN A 359 43.83 -0.88 -52.34
N PRO A 360 44.13 -1.74 -51.35
CA PRO A 360 45.30 -2.61 -51.40
C PRO A 360 45.24 -3.71 -52.46
N VAL A 361 44.05 -4.04 -52.98
CA VAL A 361 43.81 -5.08 -53.99
C VAL A 361 43.72 -4.49 -55.39
N TYR A 362 42.98 -3.38 -55.54
CA TYR A 362 42.64 -2.80 -56.85
C TYR A 362 43.44 -1.55 -57.19
N ASN A 363 44.22 -1.02 -56.23
CA ASN A 363 44.99 0.22 -56.36
C ASN A 363 44.13 1.45 -56.72
N THR A 364 42.83 1.41 -56.42
CA THR A 364 41.91 2.54 -56.62
C THR A 364 42.32 3.73 -55.75
N PRO A 365 42.53 4.94 -56.31
CA PRO A 365 42.95 6.11 -55.55
C PRO A 365 41.94 6.53 -54.47
N ALA A 366 42.42 6.92 -53.29
CA ALA A 366 41.57 7.22 -52.12
C ALA A 366 41.40 8.72 -51.79
N GLY A 367 41.90 9.60 -52.65
CA GLY A 367 41.93 11.05 -52.37
C GLY A 367 43.08 11.44 -51.45
N LYS A 368 43.08 12.69 -50.97
CA LYS A 368 44.12 13.19 -50.05
C LYS A 368 43.82 12.78 -48.62
N ASP A 369 44.85 12.76 -47.78
CA ASP A 369 44.69 12.67 -46.32
C ASP A 369 43.84 13.83 -45.80
N THR A 370 43.05 13.56 -44.77
CA THR A 370 42.16 14.56 -44.14
C THR A 370 42.39 14.64 -42.64
N THR A 371 41.97 15.75 -42.03
CA THR A 371 41.91 15.89 -40.57
C THR A 371 40.45 15.95 -40.16
N ASP A 372 40.01 14.98 -39.37
CA ASP A 372 38.61 14.76 -39.02
C ASP A 372 38.46 14.44 -37.53
N LYS A 373 37.34 14.84 -36.92
CA LYS A 373 36.95 14.39 -35.58
C LYS A 373 36.22 13.07 -35.64
N LEU A 374 35.28 12.94 -36.59
CA LEU A 374 34.58 11.71 -36.90
C LEU A 374 35.03 11.18 -38.25
N PHE A 375 35.41 9.91 -38.28
CA PHE A 375 35.87 9.24 -39.50
C PHE A 375 35.33 7.82 -39.60
N LEU A 376 35.38 7.24 -40.79
CA LEU A 376 35.15 5.80 -40.97
C LEU A 376 36.50 5.07 -40.93
N LEU A 377 36.52 3.83 -40.46
CA LEU A 377 37.75 3.03 -40.49
C LEU A 377 38.14 2.70 -41.95
N SER A 378 39.43 2.53 -42.23
CA SER A 378 39.94 1.90 -43.44
C SER A 378 39.90 0.37 -43.34
N CYS A 379 40.12 -0.33 -44.45
CA CYS A 379 40.32 -1.79 -44.45
C CYS A 379 41.44 -2.21 -43.48
N ASP A 380 42.57 -1.48 -43.50
CA ASP A 380 43.72 -1.76 -42.63
C ASP A 380 43.39 -1.57 -41.15
N GLU A 381 42.65 -0.50 -40.81
CA GLU A 381 42.22 -0.24 -39.43
C GLU A 381 41.22 -1.30 -38.94
N VAL A 382 40.34 -1.82 -39.82
CA VAL A 382 39.46 -2.93 -39.46
C VAL A 382 40.26 -4.19 -39.17
N ALA A 383 41.29 -4.49 -39.98
CA ALA A 383 42.18 -5.63 -39.73
C ALA A 383 42.93 -5.46 -38.40
N GLN A 384 43.49 -4.27 -38.15
CA GLN A 384 44.21 -3.92 -36.93
C GLN A 384 43.33 -4.07 -35.68
N TYR A 385 42.10 -3.55 -35.72
CA TYR A 385 41.19 -3.51 -34.56
C TYR A 385 40.15 -4.64 -34.54
N LYS A 386 40.34 -5.69 -35.36
CA LYS A 386 39.38 -6.81 -35.55
C LYS A 386 38.92 -7.48 -34.26
N LYS A 387 39.78 -7.50 -33.23
CA LYS A 387 39.48 -8.05 -31.89
C LYS A 387 38.46 -7.21 -31.12
N GLY A 388 38.50 -5.89 -31.26
CA GLY A 388 37.55 -4.96 -30.63
C GLY A 388 36.21 -4.89 -31.36
N ILE A 389 36.19 -5.23 -32.64
CA ILE A 389 34.98 -5.18 -33.49
C ILE A 389 34.10 -6.43 -33.26
N HIS A 390 32.80 -6.20 -33.08
CA HIS A 390 31.77 -7.24 -32.96
C HIS A 390 31.00 -7.46 -34.28
N LYS A 391 30.27 -8.58 -34.40
CA LYS A 391 29.39 -8.88 -35.54
C LYS A 391 28.15 -7.98 -35.54
N THR A 392 27.81 -7.38 -36.67
CA THR A 392 26.74 -6.39 -36.82
C THR A 392 25.51 -6.95 -37.51
N LYS A 393 24.36 -6.27 -37.38
CA LYS A 393 23.12 -6.62 -38.11
C LYS A 393 23.12 -6.12 -39.56
N SER A 394 23.87 -5.06 -39.84
CA SER A 394 24.00 -4.44 -41.15
C SER A 394 25.46 -4.41 -41.60
N CYS A 395 25.66 -4.37 -42.91
CA CYS A 395 26.94 -4.00 -43.49
C CYS A 395 27.22 -2.52 -43.19
N TRP A 396 28.48 -2.12 -43.09
CA TRP A 396 28.83 -0.71 -42.84
C TRP A 396 30.05 -0.25 -43.63
N TRP A 397 30.01 1.01 -44.04
CA TRP A 397 30.98 1.62 -44.95
C TRP A 397 32.37 1.80 -44.33
N LEU A 398 33.39 1.66 -45.17
CA LEU A 398 34.77 2.04 -44.89
C LEU A 398 35.17 3.24 -45.75
N ARG A 399 36.19 3.99 -45.30
CA ARG A 399 36.75 5.09 -46.07
C ARG A 399 37.77 4.64 -47.15
N THR A 400 38.05 3.35 -47.25
CA THR A 400 38.88 2.78 -48.33
C THR A 400 38.01 2.60 -49.58
N PRO A 401 38.44 3.09 -50.77
CA PRO A 401 37.72 2.87 -52.03
C PRO A 401 37.49 1.40 -52.33
N GLY A 402 36.50 1.09 -53.18
CA GLY A 402 36.28 -0.25 -53.74
C GLY A 402 37.08 -0.47 -55.03
N ALA A 403 36.67 -1.46 -55.83
CA ALA A 403 37.32 -1.78 -57.11
C ALA A 403 37.04 -0.74 -58.20
N ALA A 404 35.92 -0.03 -58.12
CA ALA A 404 35.54 1.04 -59.06
C ALA A 404 35.56 2.42 -58.39
N ALA A 405 35.76 3.47 -59.17
CA ALA A 405 35.87 4.86 -58.69
C ALA A 405 34.58 5.40 -58.03
N ASN A 406 33.42 4.76 -58.27
CA ASN A 406 32.14 5.07 -57.65
C ASN A 406 31.73 4.06 -56.56
N SER A 407 32.69 3.29 -56.03
CA SER A 407 32.45 2.27 -55.01
C SER A 407 33.35 2.45 -53.80
N MET A 408 32.85 2.08 -52.63
CA MET A 408 33.63 2.08 -51.38
C MET A 408 33.62 0.68 -50.75
N SER A 409 34.73 0.32 -50.11
CA SER A 409 34.83 -0.90 -49.32
C SER A 409 33.86 -0.85 -48.14
N PHE A 410 33.46 -2.02 -47.65
CA PHE A 410 32.57 -2.12 -46.50
C PHE A 410 32.86 -3.38 -45.69
N VAL A 411 32.33 -3.44 -44.47
CA VAL A 411 32.41 -4.62 -43.61
C VAL A 411 31.07 -5.35 -43.64
N TYR A 412 31.13 -6.66 -43.91
CA TYR A 412 29.98 -7.56 -43.85
C TYR A 412 29.58 -7.88 -42.41
N LYS A 413 28.38 -8.42 -42.22
CA LYS A 413 27.76 -8.67 -40.90
C LYS A 413 28.61 -9.53 -39.96
N ASP A 414 29.44 -10.41 -40.53
CA ASP A 414 30.33 -11.33 -39.82
C ASP A 414 31.74 -10.76 -39.52
N LYS A 415 31.96 -9.47 -39.82
CA LYS A 415 33.23 -8.73 -39.72
C LYS A 415 34.21 -8.94 -40.88
N THR A 416 33.78 -9.57 -41.96
CA THR A 416 34.60 -9.72 -43.17
C THR A 416 34.70 -8.38 -43.88
N VAL A 417 35.92 -7.96 -44.21
CA VAL A 417 36.16 -6.78 -45.06
C VAL A 417 35.89 -7.17 -46.52
N MET A 418 35.14 -6.35 -47.23
CA MET A 418 34.84 -6.53 -48.66
C MET A 418 35.57 -5.45 -49.46
N GLU A 419 36.83 -5.69 -49.85
CA GLU A 419 37.64 -4.69 -50.57
C GLU A 419 37.12 -4.39 -51.98
N TYR A 420 36.33 -5.28 -52.59
CA TYR A 420 35.68 -5.01 -53.87
C TYR A 420 34.70 -3.82 -53.77
N GLY A 421 34.10 -3.64 -52.60
CA GLY A 421 33.20 -2.54 -52.31
C GLY A 421 31.81 -2.65 -52.93
N TYR A 422 31.05 -1.58 -52.78
CA TYR A 422 29.71 -1.41 -53.35
C TYR A 422 29.49 0.05 -53.74
N GLU A 423 28.54 0.30 -54.64
CA GLU A 423 28.19 1.64 -55.11
C GLU A 423 27.83 2.58 -53.94
N VAL A 424 28.46 3.76 -53.92
CA VAL A 424 28.40 4.72 -52.80
C VAL A 424 27.02 5.31 -52.51
N THR A 425 26.11 5.27 -53.49
CA THR A 425 24.71 5.72 -53.38
C THR A 425 23.83 4.69 -52.66
N ASN A 426 24.37 3.51 -52.33
CA ASN A 426 23.61 2.46 -51.67
C ASN A 426 23.25 2.84 -50.22
N THR A 427 21.96 2.76 -49.92
CA THR A 427 21.40 3.11 -48.60
C THR A 427 21.20 1.91 -47.66
N LYS A 428 21.48 0.69 -48.12
CA LYS A 428 21.40 -0.55 -47.32
C LYS A 428 22.67 -0.79 -46.49
N ILE A 429 23.79 -0.23 -46.92
CA ILE A 429 25.04 -0.20 -46.16
C ILE A 429 25.02 1.02 -45.25
N THR A 430 25.30 0.79 -43.97
CA THR A 430 25.13 1.77 -42.90
C THR A 430 26.44 2.50 -42.56
N VAL A 431 26.36 3.60 -41.82
CA VAL A 431 27.52 4.40 -41.41
C VAL A 431 27.92 4.02 -39.98
N LYS A 432 29.22 3.83 -39.71
CA LYS A 432 29.71 3.47 -38.37
C LYS A 432 30.93 4.31 -38.02
N PRO A 433 30.74 5.54 -37.51
CA PRO A 433 31.86 6.45 -37.27
C PRO A 433 32.72 5.98 -36.11
N ALA A 434 34.00 6.32 -36.20
CA ALA A 434 35.00 6.21 -35.18
C ALA A 434 35.49 7.60 -34.75
N ILE A 435 35.91 7.70 -33.49
CA ILE A 435 36.44 8.91 -32.87
C ILE A 435 37.62 8.56 -31.96
N TRP A 436 38.61 9.44 -31.89
CA TRP A 436 39.60 9.43 -30.83
C TRP A 436 39.16 10.39 -29.72
N VAL A 437 39.04 9.89 -28.50
CA VAL A 437 38.69 10.70 -27.33
C VAL A 437 39.92 10.81 -26.42
N THR A 438 40.28 12.03 -26.03
CA THR A 438 41.28 12.22 -24.97
C THR A 438 40.68 11.82 -23.61
N VAL A 439 41.42 11.03 -22.84
CA VAL A 439 41.02 10.56 -21.50
C VAL A 439 41.95 11.08 -20.40
N GLU A 440 42.76 12.08 -20.74
CA GLU A 440 43.54 12.89 -19.80
C GLU A 440 42.78 14.14 -19.33
#